data_AF-A0A6A5YVV0-F1
#
_entry.id   AF-A0A6A5YVV0-F1
#
_cell.length_a   1.000
_cell.length_b   1.000
_cell.length_c   1.000
_cell.angle_alpha   90.00
_cell.angle_beta   90.00
_cell.angle_gamma   90.00
#
_symmetry.space_group_name_H-M   'P 1'
#
loop_
_entity.id
_entity.type
_entity.pdbx_description
1 polymer ?
#
loop_
_entity_poly.entity_id
_entity_poly.type
_entity_poly.pdbx_seq_one_letter_code
_entity_poly.pdbx_strand_id
1 'polypeptide(L)'
;MHYTTYFLTLAPLALALPQNAPATQTQTASAPWNTDAGFNAVLDPAIQKDWYRDFNATSAGQTSPSTQLINPSHNGVWNPAINNWLTWSNMWELHEPEIKRASKDKLPDSNVLKNAIENQSFKSKVDARLILSLFLNEAAGNVAIGCNKLNGVACGMFQMMGGRKFDNAGATLEEKLNNMIRDMLYGNHIAVGQANGTPGYLDIMSGNKQIFWKNPTKQIWSGNPFGAARFYTGGDAPNYDLTVGNGDKNYVSKFASRLVGWQDPWAPEVN
;
A
#
# COMPACT_ATOMS: atom_id res chain seq x y z
N MET A 1 59.52 64.70 6.15
CA MET A 1 59.87 63.28 5.92
C MET A 1 58.63 62.45 6.22
N HIS A 2 57.96 61.95 5.19
CA HIS A 2 56.79 61.08 5.32
C HIS A 2 57.23 59.64 5.03
N TYR A 3 57.00 58.74 5.98
CA TYR A 3 57.24 57.32 5.81
C TYR A 3 55.93 56.66 5.36
N THR A 4 55.93 56.13 4.14
CA THR A 4 54.81 55.36 3.59
C THR A 4 55.06 53.89 3.93
N THR A 5 54.29 53.35 4.87
CA THR A 5 54.34 51.94 5.28
C THR A 5 53.48 51.11 4.33
N TYR A 6 54.08 50.21 3.57
CA TYR A 6 53.36 49.24 2.74
C TYR A 6 53.02 48.00 3.56
N PHE A 7 51.74 47.72 3.76
CA PHE A 7 51.26 46.43 4.25
C PHE A 7 51.15 45.46 3.06
N LEU A 8 52.01 44.44 3.02
CA LEU A 8 51.81 43.26 2.17
C LEU A 8 50.74 42.37 2.83
N THR A 9 49.59 42.24 2.19
CA THR A 9 48.60 41.21 2.54
C THR A 9 48.96 39.92 1.81
N LEU A 10 49.39 38.90 2.57
CA LEU A 10 49.50 37.54 2.08
C LEU A 10 48.10 36.92 2.01
N ALA A 11 47.59 36.73 0.79
CA ALA A 11 46.39 35.93 0.58
C ALA A 11 46.73 34.44 0.83
N PRO A 12 45.91 33.70 1.60
CA PRO A 12 46.07 32.26 1.70
C PRO A 12 45.71 31.61 0.37
N LEU A 13 46.68 30.95 -0.26
CA LEU A 13 46.43 29.98 -1.33
C LEU A 13 45.68 28.79 -0.73
N ALA A 14 44.36 28.79 -0.91
CA ALA A 14 43.56 27.59 -0.72
C ALA A 14 43.94 26.58 -1.81
N LEU A 15 44.62 25.51 -1.41
CA LEU A 15 44.76 24.30 -2.23
C LEU A 15 43.35 23.73 -2.45
N ALA A 16 42.78 24.03 -3.61
CA ALA A 16 41.60 23.33 -4.09
C ALA A 16 42.00 21.87 -4.34
N LEU A 17 41.63 20.98 -3.42
CA LEU A 17 41.58 19.56 -3.69
C LEU A 17 40.70 19.34 -4.93
N PRO A 18 41.05 18.42 -5.83
CA PRO A 18 40.14 18.07 -6.93
C PRO A 18 38.82 17.64 -6.30
N GLN A 19 37.78 18.45 -6.51
CA GLN A 19 36.42 17.98 -6.32
C GLN A 19 36.28 16.82 -7.29
N ASN A 20 36.29 15.60 -6.76
CA ASN A 20 35.70 14.47 -7.44
C ASN A 20 34.29 14.93 -7.81
N ALA A 21 34.09 15.29 -9.07
CA ALA A 21 32.77 15.45 -9.62
C ALA A 21 32.01 14.21 -9.18
N PRO A 22 30.84 14.35 -8.50
CA PRO A 22 30.05 13.19 -8.16
C PRO A 22 29.91 12.41 -9.46
N ALA A 23 30.40 11.17 -9.45
CA ALA A 23 30.36 10.29 -10.61
C ALA A 23 28.94 10.46 -11.16
N THR A 24 28.85 10.97 -12.38
CA THR A 24 27.59 11.00 -13.10
C THR A 24 27.27 9.53 -13.27
N GLN A 25 26.54 8.98 -12.29
CA GLN A 25 25.89 7.69 -12.44
C GLN A 25 24.93 7.96 -13.56
N THR A 26 25.37 7.63 -14.77
CA THR A 26 24.49 7.35 -15.87
C THR A 26 23.54 6.32 -15.27
N GLN A 27 22.33 6.75 -14.94
CA GLN A 27 21.25 5.84 -14.61
C GLN A 27 21.06 5.04 -15.89
N THR A 28 21.80 3.93 -16.03
CA THR A 28 21.42 2.84 -16.89
C THR A 28 19.99 2.55 -16.51
N ALA A 29 19.06 2.80 -17.43
CA ALA A 29 17.64 2.55 -17.26
C ALA A 29 17.48 1.29 -16.43
N SER A 30 17.07 1.48 -15.17
CA SER A 30 16.92 0.39 -14.21
C SER A 30 16.00 -0.64 -14.86
N ALA A 31 16.36 -1.91 -14.68
CA ALA A 31 15.79 -3.05 -15.38
C ALA A 31 14.28 -2.91 -15.64
N PRO A 32 13.80 -3.25 -16.85
CA PRO A 32 12.41 -3.07 -17.21
C PRO A 32 11.53 -3.84 -16.23
N TRP A 33 10.75 -3.13 -15.43
CA TRP A 33 9.76 -3.65 -14.48
C TRP A 33 8.58 -4.39 -15.17
N ASN A 34 8.78 -4.87 -16.39
CA ASN A 34 7.74 -5.21 -17.35
C ASN A 34 7.80 -6.69 -17.80
N THR A 35 8.39 -7.55 -16.99
CA THR A 35 8.29 -9.00 -17.17
C THR A 35 7.67 -9.59 -15.91
N ASP A 36 6.93 -10.69 -16.03
CA ASP A 36 6.35 -11.38 -14.87
C ASP A 36 7.42 -11.74 -13.79
N ALA A 37 8.71 -11.65 -14.13
CA ALA A 37 9.82 -11.75 -13.20
C ALA A 37 9.81 -10.66 -12.10
N GLY A 38 9.17 -9.51 -12.32
CA GLY A 38 8.99 -8.45 -11.31
C GLY A 38 7.93 -8.78 -10.24
N PHE A 39 7.01 -9.71 -10.52
CA PHE A 39 5.96 -10.15 -9.59
C PHE A 39 6.42 -11.24 -8.61
N ASN A 40 7.73 -11.51 -8.56
CA ASN A 40 8.34 -12.40 -7.57
C ASN A 40 8.85 -11.63 -6.35
N ALA A 41 8.56 -10.33 -6.25
CA ALA A 41 8.89 -9.58 -5.06
C ALA A 41 8.17 -10.19 -3.85
N VAL A 42 8.90 -10.38 -2.78
CA VAL A 42 8.36 -10.87 -1.52
C VAL A 42 8.65 -9.80 -0.49
N LEU A 43 7.73 -9.59 0.45
CA LEU A 43 7.91 -8.69 1.57
C LEU A 43 9.26 -8.96 2.25
N ASP A 44 9.97 -7.94 2.71
CA ASP A 44 11.27 -8.15 3.37
C ASP A 44 11.13 -9.11 4.57
N PRO A 45 12.02 -10.11 4.74
CA PRO A 45 11.91 -11.09 5.83
C PRO A 45 11.85 -10.49 7.24
N ALA A 46 12.50 -9.35 7.49
CA ALA A 46 12.41 -8.65 8.77
C ALA A 46 11.00 -8.09 8.98
N ILE A 47 10.38 -7.53 7.93
CA ILE A 47 9.00 -7.04 7.99
C ILE A 47 8.01 -8.21 8.09
N GLN A 48 8.25 -9.33 7.36
CA GLN A 48 7.42 -10.53 7.43
C GLN A 48 7.32 -11.07 8.87
N LYS A 49 8.44 -11.10 9.60
CA LYS A 49 8.46 -11.57 11.00
C LYS A 49 7.43 -10.82 11.86
N ASP A 50 7.30 -9.52 11.64
CA ASP A 50 6.44 -8.65 12.43
C ASP A 50 4.99 -8.67 11.93
N TRP A 51 4.78 -8.79 10.61
CA TRP A 51 3.48 -8.48 9.99
C TRP A 51 2.87 -9.57 9.11
N TYR A 52 3.51 -10.73 8.95
CA TYR A 52 2.95 -11.83 8.16
C TYR A 52 2.65 -13.05 9.02
N ARG A 53 1.45 -13.61 8.89
CA ARG A 53 1.10 -14.94 9.37
C ARG A 53 0.47 -15.72 8.23
N ASP A 54 0.82 -17.01 8.13
CA ASP A 54 0.15 -17.90 7.19
C ASP A 54 -1.33 -17.98 7.54
N PHE A 55 -2.20 -17.94 6.53
CA PHE A 55 -3.65 -17.93 6.72
C PHE A 55 -4.18 -19.25 7.30
N ASN A 56 -3.39 -20.33 7.28
CA ASN A 56 -3.69 -21.60 7.95
C ASN A 56 -3.22 -21.64 9.42
N ALA A 57 -2.51 -20.62 9.91
CA ALA A 57 -2.02 -20.61 11.28
C ALA A 57 -3.17 -20.39 12.27
N THR A 58 -3.42 -21.38 13.11
CA THR A 58 -4.51 -21.35 14.11
C THR A 58 -4.18 -20.53 15.37
N SER A 59 -2.92 -20.13 15.55
CA SER A 59 -2.41 -19.57 16.81
C SER A 59 -2.21 -18.05 16.84
N ALA A 60 -2.54 -17.34 15.75
CA ALA A 60 -2.21 -15.92 15.62
C ALA A 60 -3.44 -15.04 15.39
N GLY A 61 -4.21 -14.79 16.44
CA GLY A 61 -5.23 -13.76 16.42
C GLY A 61 -6.28 -13.91 17.51
N GLN A 62 -7.09 -12.86 17.67
CA GLN A 62 -8.30 -12.89 18.48
C GLN A 62 -9.39 -13.68 17.73
N THR A 63 -10.25 -14.36 18.49
CA THR A 63 -11.36 -15.13 17.92
C THR A 63 -12.66 -14.34 17.88
N SER A 64 -12.74 -13.21 18.57
CA SER A 64 -13.96 -12.44 18.73
C SER A 64 -13.79 -11.04 18.16
N PRO A 65 -14.76 -10.54 17.36
CA PRO A 65 -14.68 -9.22 16.78
C PRO A 65 -14.83 -8.12 17.83
N SER A 66 -14.05 -7.05 17.65
CA SER A 66 -14.26 -5.78 18.33
C SER A 66 -15.40 -5.03 17.64
N THR A 67 -16.38 -4.58 18.43
CA THR A 67 -17.47 -3.72 17.93
C THR A 67 -17.04 -2.24 17.85
N GLN A 68 -15.85 -1.90 18.33
CA GLN A 68 -15.38 -0.53 18.38
C GLN A 68 -14.62 -0.16 17.11
N LEU A 69 -15.05 0.91 16.45
CA LEU A 69 -14.21 1.64 15.52
C LEU A 69 -12.99 2.12 16.30
N ILE A 70 -11.80 1.76 15.84
CA ILE A 70 -10.55 2.27 16.39
C ILE A 70 -10.47 3.74 16.00
N ASN A 71 -10.93 4.62 16.88
CA ASN A 71 -10.89 6.07 16.66
C ASN A 71 -9.47 6.55 16.97
N PRO A 72 -8.77 7.23 16.04
CA PRO A 72 -7.45 7.72 16.36
C PRO A 72 -7.59 8.85 17.38
N SER A 73 -7.11 8.62 18.60
CA SER A 73 -6.85 9.74 19.52
C SER A 73 -5.89 10.69 18.81
N HIS A 74 -6.18 11.99 18.81
CA HIS A 74 -5.23 13.01 18.34
C HIS A 74 -3.88 12.72 19.04
N ASN A 75 -2.82 12.45 18.26
CA ASN A 75 -1.45 12.08 18.69
C ASN A 75 -1.11 10.59 18.90
N GLY A 76 -1.98 9.63 18.57
CA GLY A 76 -1.70 8.21 18.80
C GLY A 76 -1.19 7.45 17.57
N VAL A 77 -0.05 6.76 17.71
CA VAL A 77 0.33 5.63 16.83
C VAL A 77 -0.67 4.50 17.08
N TRP A 78 -1.64 4.31 16.19
CA TRP A 78 -2.65 3.25 16.33
C TRP A 78 -2.42 2.16 15.29
N ASN A 79 -1.53 1.24 15.66
CA ASN A 79 -1.14 0.08 14.89
C ASN A 79 -1.41 -1.15 15.74
N PRO A 80 -2.62 -1.75 15.73
CA PRO A 80 -2.86 -2.97 16.48
C PRO A 80 -1.80 -4.00 16.10
N ALA A 81 -1.13 -4.56 17.10
CA ALA A 81 -0.17 -5.63 16.87
C ALA A 81 -0.87 -6.83 16.24
N ILE A 82 -0.15 -7.61 15.42
CA ILE A 82 -0.73 -8.70 14.63
C ILE A 82 -1.42 -9.79 15.45
N ASN A 83 -1.04 -9.94 16.73
CA ASN A 83 -1.69 -10.84 17.69
C ASN A 83 -3.07 -10.35 18.15
N ASN A 84 -3.37 -9.07 17.98
CA ASN A 84 -4.68 -8.49 18.27
C ASN A 84 -5.64 -8.55 17.08
N TRP A 85 -5.15 -8.90 15.87
CA TRP A 85 -6.02 -9.04 14.71
C TRP A 85 -6.86 -10.30 14.83
N LEU A 86 -8.01 -10.34 14.17
CA LEU A 86 -8.77 -11.57 14.01
C LEU A 86 -7.92 -12.64 13.32
N THR A 87 -8.23 -13.92 13.58
CA THR A 87 -7.76 -14.99 12.70
C THR A 87 -8.29 -14.77 11.27
N TRP A 88 -7.58 -15.26 10.26
CA TRP A 88 -8.04 -15.13 8.86
C TRP A 88 -9.45 -15.71 8.66
N SER A 89 -9.72 -16.90 9.21
CA SER A 89 -11.03 -17.54 9.13
C SER A 89 -12.14 -16.65 9.70
N ASN A 90 -11.93 -16.09 10.90
CA ASN A 90 -12.95 -15.28 11.56
C ASN A 90 -13.14 -13.94 10.86
N MET A 91 -12.07 -13.33 10.35
CA MET A 91 -12.16 -12.10 9.57
C MET A 91 -12.92 -12.32 8.25
N TRP A 92 -12.66 -13.43 7.55
CA TRP A 92 -13.39 -13.79 6.34
C TRP A 92 -14.87 -14.04 6.63
N GLU A 93 -15.17 -14.90 7.61
CA GLU A 93 -16.55 -15.23 8.00
C GLU A 93 -17.35 -13.98 8.39
N LEU A 94 -16.72 -13.06 9.12
CA LEU A 94 -17.32 -11.79 9.50
C LEU A 94 -17.71 -10.95 8.27
N HIS A 95 -16.82 -10.79 7.29
CA HIS A 95 -17.05 -9.88 6.16
C HIS A 95 -17.68 -10.52 4.92
N GLU A 96 -17.72 -11.85 4.82
CA GLU A 96 -18.29 -12.55 3.68
C GLU A 96 -19.74 -12.12 3.33
N PRO A 97 -20.66 -11.96 4.30
CA PRO A 97 -22.02 -11.51 3.99
C PRO A 97 -22.06 -10.13 3.30
N GLU A 98 -21.22 -9.20 3.74
CA GLU A 98 -21.09 -7.86 3.15
C GLU A 98 -20.55 -7.94 1.73
N ILE A 99 -19.52 -8.75 1.50
CA ILE A 99 -18.90 -8.97 0.19
C ILE A 99 -19.91 -9.56 -0.80
N LYS A 100 -20.65 -10.60 -0.39
CA LYS A 100 -21.71 -11.22 -1.21
C LYS A 100 -22.79 -10.20 -1.57
N ARG A 101 -23.25 -9.42 -0.57
CA ARG A 101 -24.25 -8.37 -0.77
C ARG A 101 -23.78 -7.30 -1.75
N ALA A 102 -22.55 -6.80 -1.58
CA ALA A 102 -22.00 -5.71 -2.38
C ALA A 102 -21.63 -6.13 -3.81
N SER A 103 -21.15 -7.37 -3.98
CA SER A 103 -20.74 -7.90 -5.29
C SER A 103 -21.88 -8.49 -6.12
N LYS A 104 -23.02 -8.82 -5.50
CA LYS A 104 -24.23 -9.35 -6.17
C LYS A 104 -23.87 -10.52 -7.12
N ASP A 105 -24.33 -10.47 -8.37
CA ASP A 105 -24.11 -11.48 -9.41
C ASP A 105 -22.66 -11.55 -9.92
N LYS A 106 -21.80 -10.59 -9.56
CA LYS A 106 -20.41 -10.52 -10.03
C LYS A 106 -19.48 -11.46 -9.26
N LEU A 107 -19.89 -11.92 -8.09
CA LEU A 107 -19.16 -12.89 -7.28
C LEU A 107 -20.10 -14.03 -6.85
N PRO A 108 -20.49 -14.92 -7.78
CA PRO A 108 -21.43 -16.00 -7.48
C PRO A 108 -20.90 -16.99 -6.44
N ASP A 109 -19.58 -17.14 -6.35
CA ASP A 109 -18.89 -17.89 -5.29
C ASP A 109 -17.81 -17.01 -4.66
N SER A 110 -18.01 -16.65 -3.40
CA SER A 110 -17.08 -15.85 -2.60
C SER A 110 -15.76 -16.56 -2.33
N ASN A 111 -15.71 -17.90 -2.38
CA ASN A 111 -14.47 -18.64 -2.18
C ASN A 111 -13.45 -18.36 -3.29
N VAL A 112 -13.89 -18.00 -4.49
CA VAL A 112 -12.97 -17.62 -5.57
C VAL A 112 -12.17 -16.37 -5.18
N LEU A 113 -12.80 -15.39 -4.51
CA LEU A 113 -12.10 -14.23 -3.97
C LEU A 113 -11.20 -14.61 -2.79
N LYS A 114 -11.70 -15.45 -1.86
CA LYS A 114 -10.93 -15.93 -0.71
C LYS A 114 -9.62 -16.57 -1.16
N ASN A 115 -9.72 -17.52 -2.10
CA ASN A 115 -8.59 -18.25 -2.64
C ASN A 115 -7.62 -17.31 -3.39
N ALA A 116 -8.14 -16.32 -4.11
CA ALA A 116 -7.29 -15.33 -4.77
C ALA A 116 -6.50 -14.49 -3.76
N ILE A 117 -7.12 -14.07 -2.64
CA ILE A 117 -6.43 -13.36 -1.55
C ILE A 117 -5.38 -14.26 -0.90
N GLU A 118 -5.72 -15.50 -0.57
CA GLU A 118 -4.81 -16.47 0.04
C GLU A 118 -3.60 -16.77 -0.87
N ASN A 119 -3.83 -17.00 -2.16
CA ASN A 119 -2.78 -17.25 -3.15
C ASN A 119 -1.81 -16.06 -3.25
N GLN A 120 -2.33 -14.83 -3.32
CA GLN A 120 -1.49 -13.64 -3.40
C GLN A 120 -0.80 -13.33 -2.07
N SER A 121 -1.45 -13.60 -0.94
CA SER A 121 -0.83 -13.52 0.38
C SER A 121 0.34 -14.49 0.51
N PHE A 122 0.16 -15.74 0.07
CA PHE A 122 1.22 -16.75 0.09
C PHE A 122 2.43 -16.34 -0.75
N LYS A 123 2.20 -15.81 -1.96
CA LYS A 123 3.24 -15.39 -2.90
C LYS A 123 4.00 -14.15 -2.43
N SER A 124 3.27 -13.11 -2.05
CA SER A 124 3.84 -11.81 -1.69
C SER A 124 4.37 -11.74 -0.25
N LYS A 125 3.93 -12.66 0.61
CA LYS A 125 4.09 -12.61 2.08
C LYS A 125 3.51 -11.33 2.71
N VAL A 126 2.53 -10.70 2.06
CA VAL A 126 1.63 -9.73 2.69
C VAL A 126 0.46 -10.51 3.32
N ASP A 127 0.12 -10.22 4.57
CA ASP A 127 -0.91 -10.96 5.31
C ASP A 127 -2.29 -10.82 4.64
N ALA A 128 -3.01 -11.94 4.51
CA ALA A 128 -4.33 -12.00 3.88
C ALA A 128 -5.34 -11.01 4.50
N ARG A 129 -5.22 -10.75 5.82
CA ARG A 129 -6.07 -9.80 6.56
C ARG A 129 -5.84 -8.36 6.13
N LEU A 130 -4.59 -8.00 5.79
CA LEU A 130 -4.26 -6.68 5.24
C LEU A 130 -4.85 -6.52 3.84
N ILE A 131 -4.73 -7.55 2.99
CA ILE A 131 -5.31 -7.54 1.63
C ILE A 131 -6.83 -7.38 1.70
N LEU A 132 -7.51 -8.15 2.56
CA LEU A 132 -8.96 -8.04 2.75
C LEU A 132 -9.35 -6.66 3.30
N SER A 133 -8.60 -6.12 4.25
CA SER A 133 -8.88 -4.79 4.81
C SER A 133 -8.75 -3.68 3.77
N LEU A 134 -7.75 -3.74 2.88
CA LEU A 134 -7.64 -2.81 1.75
C LEU A 134 -8.85 -2.93 0.81
N PHE A 135 -9.24 -4.16 0.44
CA PHE A 135 -10.39 -4.39 -0.44
C PHE A 135 -11.68 -3.79 0.15
N LEU A 136 -11.94 -4.05 1.43
CA LEU A 136 -13.12 -3.53 2.10
C LEU A 136 -13.06 -2.00 2.28
N ASN A 137 -11.87 -1.40 2.43
CA ASN A 137 -11.71 0.06 2.47
C ASN A 137 -11.98 0.71 1.11
N GLU A 138 -11.43 0.14 0.04
CA GLU A 138 -11.43 0.75 -1.29
C GLU A 138 -12.73 0.52 -2.06
N ALA A 139 -13.38 -0.62 -1.83
CA ALA A 139 -14.55 -1.03 -2.62
C ALA A 139 -15.74 -1.49 -1.78
N ALA A 140 -15.68 -1.41 -0.45
CA ALA A 140 -16.77 -1.83 0.44
C ALA A 140 -17.29 -3.24 0.11
N GLY A 141 -16.38 -4.16 -0.23
CA GLY A 141 -16.72 -5.54 -0.58
C GLY A 141 -17.23 -5.77 -2.01
N ASN A 142 -17.25 -4.75 -2.88
CA ASN A 142 -17.68 -4.88 -4.27
C ASN A 142 -16.50 -5.18 -5.22
N VAL A 143 -16.41 -6.42 -5.74
CA VAL A 143 -15.33 -6.81 -6.67
C VAL A 143 -15.40 -6.11 -8.03
N ALA A 144 -16.56 -5.56 -8.39
CA ALA A 144 -16.84 -5.01 -9.72
C ALA A 144 -17.03 -3.49 -9.70
N ILE A 145 -16.45 -2.80 -8.72
CA ILE A 145 -16.44 -1.33 -8.72
C ILE A 145 -15.73 -0.81 -9.98
N GLY A 146 -16.35 0.19 -10.62
CA GLY A 146 -15.79 0.84 -11.79
C GLY A 146 -14.55 1.69 -11.45
N CYS A 147 -13.98 2.34 -12.45
CA CYS A 147 -12.93 3.31 -12.20
C CYS A 147 -13.50 4.61 -11.62
N ASN A 148 -12.78 5.22 -10.69
CA ASN A 148 -13.16 6.52 -10.15
C ASN A 148 -13.23 7.57 -11.26
N LYS A 149 -14.38 8.24 -11.38
CA LYS A 149 -14.67 9.26 -12.38
C LYS A 149 -13.85 10.54 -12.22
N LEU A 150 -13.31 10.81 -11.03
CA LEU A 150 -12.61 12.07 -10.75
C LEU A 150 -11.31 12.22 -11.53
N ASN A 151 -10.69 11.12 -11.98
CA ASN A 151 -9.55 11.15 -12.90
C ASN A 151 -9.49 9.95 -13.87
N GLY A 152 -10.39 8.97 -13.78
CA GLY A 152 -10.43 7.79 -14.66
C GLY A 152 -9.26 6.81 -14.55
N VAL A 153 -8.28 7.09 -13.69
CA VAL A 153 -7.03 6.32 -13.57
C VAL A 153 -7.11 5.22 -12.50
N ALA A 154 -7.84 5.44 -11.40
CA ALA A 154 -7.99 4.48 -10.31
C ALA A 154 -9.10 3.47 -10.60
N CYS A 155 -8.80 2.18 -10.65
CA CYS A 155 -9.71 1.14 -11.14
C CYS A 155 -9.71 -0.13 -10.29
N GLY A 156 -10.81 -0.90 -10.44
CA GLY A 156 -10.96 -2.22 -9.84
C GLY A 156 -11.20 -2.17 -8.33
N MET A 157 -11.24 -3.35 -7.72
CA MET A 157 -11.65 -3.51 -6.31
C MET A 157 -10.69 -2.93 -5.27
N PHE A 158 -9.52 -2.44 -5.70
CA PHE A 158 -8.58 -1.71 -4.84
C PHE A 158 -8.39 -0.26 -5.25
N GLN A 159 -9.16 0.23 -6.23
CA GLN A 159 -9.06 1.59 -6.77
C GLN A 159 -7.60 2.01 -7.03
N MET A 160 -6.79 1.06 -7.51
CA MET A 160 -5.37 1.23 -7.77
C MET A 160 -5.20 2.15 -8.98
N MET A 161 -4.40 3.22 -8.87
CA MET A 161 -4.09 4.08 -10.03
C MET A 161 -3.38 3.27 -11.11
N GLY A 162 -4.01 3.08 -12.27
CA GLY A 162 -3.52 2.23 -13.36
C GLY A 162 -3.89 0.75 -13.24
N GLY A 163 -4.67 0.40 -12.22
CA GLY A 163 -5.11 -0.97 -12.00
C GLY A 163 -6.05 -1.45 -13.10
N ARG A 164 -6.14 -2.77 -13.23
CA ARG A 164 -7.09 -3.39 -14.15
C ARG A 164 -8.52 -3.29 -13.64
N LYS A 165 -9.45 -3.22 -14.58
CA LYS A 165 -10.89 -3.27 -14.32
C LYS A 165 -11.36 -4.72 -14.16
N PHE A 166 -12.50 -4.90 -13.49
CA PHE A 166 -13.15 -6.20 -13.35
C PHE A 166 -13.62 -6.79 -14.69
N ASP A 167 -14.00 -5.94 -15.65
CA ASP A 167 -14.60 -6.31 -16.94
C ASP A 167 -13.61 -6.76 -18.01
N ASN A 168 -12.40 -7.21 -17.62
CA ASN A 168 -11.41 -7.71 -18.57
C ASN A 168 -11.94 -8.94 -19.35
N ALA A 169 -12.34 -8.72 -20.60
CA ALA A 169 -12.98 -9.72 -21.44
C ALA A 169 -12.05 -10.92 -21.69
N GLY A 170 -12.61 -12.13 -21.73
CA GLY A 170 -11.86 -13.37 -21.98
C GLY A 170 -11.17 -13.99 -20.76
N ALA A 171 -11.02 -13.27 -19.63
CA ALA A 171 -10.47 -13.82 -18.40
C ALA A 171 -11.55 -14.49 -17.52
N THR A 172 -11.20 -15.60 -16.88
CA THR A 172 -11.99 -16.25 -15.83
C THR A 172 -12.14 -15.32 -14.62
N LEU A 173 -13.14 -15.59 -13.76
CA LEU A 173 -13.31 -14.83 -12.51
C LEU A 173 -12.07 -14.90 -11.62
N GLU A 174 -11.49 -16.10 -11.48
CA GLU A 174 -10.27 -16.31 -10.70
C GLU A 174 -9.10 -15.47 -11.23
N GLU A 175 -8.87 -15.48 -12.54
CA GLU A 175 -7.82 -14.67 -13.16
C GLU A 175 -8.06 -13.18 -12.94
N LYS A 176 -9.31 -12.70 -13.09
CA LYS A 176 -9.66 -11.29 -12.84
C LYS A 176 -9.31 -10.87 -11.41
N LEU A 177 -9.73 -11.65 -10.42
CA LEU A 177 -9.50 -11.34 -9.01
C LEU A 177 -8.01 -11.41 -8.67
N ASN A 178 -7.29 -12.46 -9.08
CA ASN A 178 -5.85 -12.57 -8.88
C ASN A 178 -5.10 -11.39 -9.50
N ASN A 179 -5.50 -10.97 -10.70
CA ASN A 179 -4.87 -9.87 -11.41
C ASN A 179 -5.07 -8.52 -10.74
N MET A 180 -6.27 -8.23 -10.23
CA MET A 180 -6.51 -6.98 -9.50
C MET A 180 -5.78 -6.95 -8.15
N ILE A 181 -5.72 -8.06 -7.42
CA ILE A 181 -4.92 -8.16 -6.18
C ILE A 181 -3.44 -8.00 -6.50
N ARG A 182 -2.96 -8.60 -7.60
CA ARG A 182 -1.58 -8.45 -8.08
C ARG A 182 -1.26 -6.98 -8.37
N ASP A 183 -2.12 -6.28 -9.11
CA ASP A 183 -1.90 -4.85 -9.41
C ASP A 183 -1.81 -4.02 -8.13
N MET A 184 -2.67 -4.28 -7.15
CA MET A 184 -2.61 -3.60 -5.85
C MET A 184 -1.30 -3.89 -5.11
N LEU A 185 -0.86 -5.15 -5.06
CA LEU A 185 0.33 -5.54 -4.30
C LEU A 185 1.61 -5.03 -4.94
N TYR A 186 1.77 -5.20 -6.25
CA TYR A 186 3.03 -5.01 -6.96
C TYR A 186 3.12 -3.74 -7.77
N GLY A 187 2.02 -3.00 -7.89
CA GLY A 187 2.01 -1.81 -8.73
C GLY A 187 1.54 -2.10 -10.14
N ASN A 188 1.54 -1.04 -10.94
CA ASN A 188 1.51 -1.16 -12.39
C ASN A 188 2.58 -0.28 -13.00
N HIS A 189 3.14 -0.77 -14.09
CA HIS A 189 4.09 -0.03 -14.89
C HIS A 189 3.37 0.37 -16.17
N ILE A 190 3.35 1.67 -16.47
CA ILE A 190 2.71 2.26 -17.65
C ILE A 190 1.17 2.22 -17.58
N ALA A 191 0.59 2.91 -16.60
CA ALA A 191 -0.79 3.37 -16.74
C ALA A 191 -0.83 4.56 -17.71
N VAL A 192 -1.91 4.69 -18.49
CA VAL A 192 -2.15 5.89 -19.30
C VAL A 192 -2.06 7.13 -18.40
N GLY A 193 -1.06 7.98 -18.62
CA GLY A 193 -0.82 9.20 -17.83
C GLY A 193 0.20 9.09 -16.69
N GLN A 194 0.86 7.94 -16.48
CA GLN A 194 1.89 7.76 -15.45
C GLN A 194 3.20 7.23 -16.07
N ALA A 195 4.09 8.14 -16.49
CA ALA A 195 5.36 7.78 -17.14
C ALA A 195 6.25 6.83 -16.30
N ASN A 196 6.09 6.86 -14.98
CA ASN A 196 6.89 6.08 -14.03
C ASN A 196 6.11 4.91 -13.37
N GLY A 197 4.85 4.69 -13.75
CA GLY A 197 3.96 3.72 -13.09
C GLY A 197 3.50 4.14 -11.68
N THR A 198 2.70 3.28 -11.06
CA THR A 198 2.22 3.44 -9.67
C THR A 198 2.81 2.33 -8.80
N PRO A 199 3.44 2.65 -7.66
CA PRO A 199 3.95 1.65 -6.72
C PRO A 199 2.83 0.81 -6.11
N GLY A 200 3.09 -0.47 -5.89
CA GLY A 200 2.16 -1.34 -5.17
C GLY A 200 2.24 -1.17 -3.65
N TYR A 201 1.25 -1.73 -2.95
CA TYR A 201 1.24 -1.77 -1.49
C TYR A 201 2.50 -2.47 -0.92
N LEU A 202 3.00 -3.54 -1.57
CA LEU A 202 4.21 -4.24 -1.16
C LEU A 202 5.46 -3.36 -1.28
N ASP A 203 5.58 -2.59 -2.37
CA ASP A 203 6.70 -1.68 -2.58
C ASP A 203 6.73 -0.62 -1.47
N ILE A 204 5.57 -0.03 -1.19
CA ILE A 204 5.39 0.99 -0.17
C ILE A 204 5.73 0.41 1.21
N MET A 205 5.20 -0.76 1.54
CA MET A 205 5.44 -1.44 2.82
C MET A 205 6.91 -1.79 3.02
N SER A 206 7.61 -2.16 1.96
CA SER A 206 9.06 -2.44 1.97
C SER A 206 9.92 -1.16 2.02
N GLY A 207 9.29 0.03 1.92
CA GLY A 207 9.99 1.32 1.88
C GLY A 207 10.95 1.44 0.72
N ASN A 208 10.61 0.86 -0.44
CA ASN A 208 11.45 0.93 -1.62
C ASN A 208 11.67 2.40 -2.00
N LYS A 209 12.93 2.85 -1.88
CA LYS A 209 13.28 4.26 -2.10
C LYS A 209 13.14 4.69 -3.56
N GLN A 210 12.96 3.78 -4.50
CA GLN A 210 12.74 4.13 -5.91
C GLN A 210 11.33 4.70 -6.17
N ILE A 211 10.41 4.60 -5.20
CA ILE A 211 9.05 5.14 -5.28
C ILE A 211 9.02 6.69 -5.18
N PHE A 212 10.15 7.32 -4.82
CA PHE A 212 10.23 8.74 -4.47
C PHE A 212 10.09 9.75 -5.63
N TRP A 213 9.68 9.33 -6.83
CA TRP A 213 9.57 10.25 -7.97
C TRP A 213 8.63 11.43 -7.72
N LYS A 214 7.63 11.28 -6.84
CA LYS A 214 6.66 12.34 -6.53
C LYS A 214 7.14 13.29 -5.43
N ASN A 215 7.96 12.83 -4.48
CA ASN A 215 8.54 13.69 -3.43
C ASN A 215 9.68 13.01 -2.64
N PRO A 216 10.96 13.25 -2.95
CA PRO A 216 12.10 12.62 -2.29
C PRO A 216 12.33 13.06 -0.84
N THR A 217 11.61 14.08 -0.35
CA THR A 217 11.74 14.57 1.04
C THR A 217 10.70 13.98 2.00
N LYS A 218 9.69 13.26 1.49
CA LYS A 218 8.68 12.61 2.33
C LYS A 218 9.21 11.28 2.88
N GLN A 219 9.21 11.13 4.20
CA GLN A 219 9.55 9.85 4.84
C GLN A 219 8.40 8.87 4.65
N ILE A 220 8.69 7.66 4.19
CA ILE A 220 7.77 6.53 4.30
C ILE A 220 8.08 5.85 5.62
N TRP A 221 7.06 5.55 6.41
CA TRP A 221 7.21 4.66 7.55
C TRP A 221 7.38 3.22 7.05
N SER A 222 8.57 2.92 6.53
CA SER A 222 8.93 1.59 6.01
C SER A 222 8.72 0.53 7.08
N GLY A 223 8.25 -0.65 6.65
CA GLY A 223 7.95 -1.77 7.53
C GLY A 223 6.66 -1.61 8.34
N ASN A 224 5.86 -0.57 8.08
CA ASN A 224 4.59 -0.38 8.77
C ASN A 224 3.39 -0.51 7.80
N PRO A 225 2.51 -1.51 7.97
CA PRO A 225 1.39 -1.72 7.06
C PRO A 225 0.36 -0.57 7.09
N PHE A 226 0.23 0.14 8.22
CA PHE A 226 -0.69 1.27 8.38
C PHE A 226 -0.14 2.53 7.70
N GLY A 227 1.16 2.77 7.83
CA GLY A 227 1.88 3.79 7.07
C GLY A 227 1.80 3.52 5.56
N ALA A 228 1.94 2.26 5.16
CA ALA A 228 1.77 1.86 3.77
C ALA A 228 0.34 2.09 3.26
N ALA A 229 -0.67 1.76 4.06
CA ALA A 229 -2.07 1.99 3.72
C ALA A 229 -2.38 3.48 3.58
N ARG A 230 -1.81 4.32 4.46
CA ARG A 230 -1.91 5.78 4.38
C ARG A 230 -1.30 6.32 3.08
N PHE A 231 -0.10 5.87 2.75
CA PHE A 231 0.57 6.28 1.52
C PHE A 231 -0.16 5.78 0.27
N TYR A 232 -0.71 4.56 0.30
CA TYR A 232 -1.49 3.98 -0.80
C TYR A 232 -2.70 4.87 -1.16
N THR A 233 -3.45 5.34 -0.16
CA THR A 233 -4.63 6.19 -0.38
C THR A 233 -4.29 7.68 -0.63
N GLY A 234 -3.35 8.24 0.14
CA GLY A 234 -3.08 9.68 0.18
C GLY A 234 -1.89 10.13 -0.67
N GLY A 235 -1.04 9.19 -1.09
CA GLY A 235 0.26 9.46 -1.71
C GLY A 235 1.28 10.07 -0.74
N ASP A 236 0.98 10.10 0.56
CA ASP A 236 1.89 10.52 1.61
C ASP A 236 1.57 9.87 2.96
N ALA A 237 2.60 9.79 3.81
CA ALA A 237 2.52 9.45 5.22
C ALA A 237 3.56 10.32 5.96
N PRO A 238 3.31 11.64 6.08
CA PRO A 238 4.36 12.62 6.36
C PRO A 238 5.00 12.50 7.76
N ASN A 239 4.37 11.76 8.68
CA ASN A 239 4.85 11.51 10.03
C ASN A 239 4.16 10.25 10.61
N TYR A 240 4.42 9.96 11.88
CA TYR A 240 3.75 8.89 12.63
C TYR A 240 2.24 9.15 12.88
N ASP A 241 1.75 10.35 12.57
CA ASP A 241 0.33 10.69 12.66
C ASP A 241 -0.37 10.40 11.32
N LEU A 242 -0.94 9.20 11.24
CA LEU A 242 -1.62 8.70 10.05
C LEU A 242 -2.98 9.37 9.79
N THR A 243 -3.40 10.33 10.63
CA THR A 243 -4.59 11.16 10.41
C THR A 243 -4.31 12.40 9.56
N VAL A 244 -3.02 12.72 9.33
CA VAL A 244 -2.56 13.91 8.60
C VAL A 244 -2.18 13.55 7.16
N GLY A 245 -2.37 14.47 6.22
CA GLY A 245 -2.07 14.29 4.78
C GLY A 245 -3.32 14.34 3.90
N ASN A 246 -3.17 13.93 2.63
CA ASN A 246 -4.26 13.97 1.66
C ASN A 246 -5.20 12.75 1.79
N GLY A 247 -6.45 12.87 1.35
CA GLY A 247 -7.44 11.78 1.35
C GLY A 247 -8.27 11.66 2.64
N ASP A 248 -8.94 10.51 2.83
CA ASP A 248 -9.77 10.25 4.02
C ASP A 248 -8.90 10.15 5.27
N LYS A 249 -9.08 11.09 6.22
CA LYS A 249 -8.37 11.11 7.51
C LYS A 249 -8.65 9.89 8.37
N ASN A 250 -9.78 9.21 8.13
CA ASN A 250 -10.19 8.01 8.84
C ASN A 250 -9.78 6.72 8.12
N TYR A 251 -9.08 6.80 6.98
CA TYR A 251 -8.78 5.61 6.16
C TYR A 251 -8.02 4.55 6.96
N VAL A 252 -6.95 4.94 7.65
CA VAL A 252 -6.13 4.01 8.43
C VAL A 252 -6.88 3.48 9.64
N SER A 253 -7.70 4.32 10.28
CA SER A 253 -8.59 3.91 11.36
C SER A 253 -9.55 2.82 10.91
N LYS A 254 -10.27 3.04 9.81
CA LYS A 254 -11.15 2.08 9.15
C LYS A 254 -10.42 0.79 8.75
N PHE A 255 -9.20 0.92 8.23
CA PHE A 255 -8.34 -0.21 7.86
C PHE A 255 -7.95 -1.05 9.07
N ALA A 256 -7.43 -0.42 10.13
CA ALA A 256 -7.04 -1.07 11.37
C ALA A 256 -8.24 -1.68 12.11
N SER A 257 -9.40 -1.03 12.05
CA SER A 257 -10.62 -1.50 12.72
C SER A 257 -11.11 -2.80 12.11
N ARG A 258 -11.05 -2.96 10.78
CA ARG A 258 -11.39 -4.21 10.09
C ARG A 258 -10.51 -5.38 10.56
N LEU A 259 -9.23 -5.14 10.79
CA LEU A 259 -8.31 -6.16 11.29
C LEU A 259 -8.71 -6.71 12.66
N VAL A 260 -9.37 -5.91 13.50
CA VAL A 260 -9.87 -6.33 14.82
C VAL A 260 -11.36 -6.69 14.81
N GLY A 261 -12.01 -6.73 13.65
CA GLY A 261 -13.38 -7.19 13.51
C GLY A 261 -14.47 -6.12 13.53
N TRP A 262 -14.12 -4.86 13.31
CA TRP A 262 -15.12 -3.82 13.10
C TRP A 262 -15.71 -3.91 11.68
N GLN A 263 -17.04 -3.86 11.59
CA GLN A 263 -17.79 -3.69 10.35
C GLN A 263 -18.36 -2.28 10.29
N ASP A 264 -18.44 -1.68 9.11
CA ASP A 264 -19.04 -0.35 8.96
C ASP A 264 -20.57 -0.46 9.10
N PRO A 265 -21.18 0.09 10.18
CA PRO A 265 -22.62 0.01 10.36
C PRO A 265 -23.39 0.85 9.32
N TRP A 266 -22.69 1.71 8.58
CA TRP A 266 -23.26 2.59 7.57
C TRP A 266 -22.83 2.22 6.15
N ALA A 267 -22.20 1.05 5.93
CA ALA A 267 -21.95 0.55 4.58
C ALA A 267 -23.27 0.60 3.81
N PRO A 268 -23.42 1.56 2.86
CA PRO A 268 -24.73 1.92 2.33
C PRO A 268 -25.38 0.65 1.79
N GLU A 269 -26.69 0.52 2.01
CA GLU A 269 -27.48 -0.40 1.21
C GLU A 269 -27.30 0.04 -0.25
N VAL A 270 -26.39 -0.61 -0.96
CA VAL A 270 -26.11 -0.31 -2.37
C VAL A 270 -27.29 -0.90 -3.15
N ASN A 271 -28.38 -0.13 -3.22
CA ASN A 271 -29.55 -0.42 -4.05
C ASN A 271 -29.11 -0.73 -5.48
#